data_AF-A0A4Y2L068-F1
#
_entry.id   AF-A0A4Y2L068-F1
#
_cell.length_a   1.000
_cell.length_b   1.000
_cell.length_c   1.000
_cell.angle_alpha   90.00
_cell.angle_beta   90.00
_cell.angle_gamma   90.00
#
_symmetry.space_group_name_H-M   'P 1'
#
loop_
_entity.id
_entity.type
_entity.pdbx_description
1 polymer ?
#
loop_
_entity_poly.entity_id
_entity_poly.type
_entity_poly.pdbx_seq_one_letter_code
_entity_poly.pdbx_strand_id
1 'polypeptide(L)'
;MNKKYSCLNKLLRVTSWVFRFIHNTRNYIKGYDVISAEELDDAEKYWRKTKQGDVFAEEITHLKQGKQVSKTSAILELNPFLNSDEIIHVGKTTEIEIFVPAKTSNSYACKASLLEFVSF
;
A
#
# COMPACT_ATOMS: atom_id res chain seq x y z
N MET A 1 6.30 16.79 -21.83
CA MET A 1 5.86 15.43 -21.41
C MET A 1 6.80 14.89 -20.34
N ASN A 2 6.24 14.48 -19.20
CA ASN A 2 6.92 14.28 -17.92
C ASN A 2 7.61 12.90 -17.89
N LYS A 3 8.93 12.85 -18.16
CA LYS A 3 9.72 11.60 -18.27
C LYS A 3 9.69 10.70 -17.02
N LYS A 4 9.32 11.24 -15.84
CA LYS A 4 9.30 10.53 -14.55
C LYS A 4 8.32 9.36 -14.50
N TYR A 5 7.15 9.48 -15.12
CA TYR A 5 6.16 8.40 -15.11
C TYR A 5 6.52 7.28 -16.09
N SER A 6 7.29 7.58 -17.14
CA SER A 6 7.70 6.57 -18.12
C SER A 6 8.70 5.58 -17.53
N CYS A 7 9.67 6.05 -16.73
CA CYS A 7 10.66 5.16 -16.11
C CYS A 7 10.05 4.32 -14.98
N LEU A 8 9.15 4.87 -14.15
CA LEU A 8 8.45 4.11 -13.13
C LEU A 8 7.53 3.05 -13.76
N ASN A 9 6.68 3.43 -14.72
CA ASN A 9 5.81 2.45 -15.40
C ASN A 9 6.61 1.35 -16.10
N LYS A 10 7.76 1.69 -16.69
CA LYS A 10 8.65 0.69 -17.29
C LYS A 10 9.22 -0.26 -16.23
N LEU A 11 9.66 0.27 -15.09
CA LEU A 11 10.14 -0.53 -13.96
C LEU A 11 9.06 -1.50 -13.47
N LEU A 12 7.86 -0.99 -13.17
CA LEU A 12 6.74 -1.80 -12.69
C LEU A 12 6.40 -2.91 -13.69
N ARG A 13 6.25 -2.58 -14.98
CA ARG A 13 5.97 -3.59 -16.02
C ARG A 13 7.05 -4.67 -16.12
N VAL A 14 8.32 -4.29 -16.07
CA VAL A 14 9.43 -5.27 -16.11
C VAL A 14 9.39 -6.16 -14.87
N THR A 15 9.18 -5.59 -13.68
CA THR A 15 9.05 -6.36 -12.44
C THR A 15 7.85 -7.30 -12.48
N SER A 16 6.69 -6.87 -12.97
CA SER A 16 5.50 -7.72 -13.14
C SER A 16 5.78 -8.89 -14.08
N TRP A 17 6.49 -8.68 -15.20
CA TRP A 17 6.90 -9.78 -16.09
C TRP A 17 7.83 -10.78 -15.40
N VAL A 18 8.77 -10.30 -14.58
CA VAL A 18 9.65 -11.18 -13.79
C VAL A 18 8.84 -11.99 -12.78
N PHE A 19 7.89 -11.36 -12.07
CA PHE A 19 7.02 -12.08 -11.14
C PHE A 19 6.17 -13.13 -11.84
N ARG A 20 5.60 -12.80 -12.99
CA ARG A 20 4.84 -13.75 -13.80
C ARG A 20 5.71 -14.89 -14.32
N PHE A 21 6.94 -14.61 -14.75
CA PHE A 21 7.88 -15.65 -15.13
C PHE A 21 8.14 -16.62 -13.97
N ILE A 22 8.44 -16.09 -12.77
CA ILE A 22 8.64 -16.90 -11.57
C ILE A 22 7.38 -17.72 -11.26
N HIS A 23 6.19 -17.11 -11.30
CA HIS A 23 4.92 -17.80 -11.09
C HIS A 23 4.72 -18.94 -12.10
N ASN A 24 4.92 -18.65 -13.39
CA ASN A 24 4.77 -19.61 -14.47
C ASN A 24 5.81 -20.73 -14.42
N THR A 25 7.00 -20.52 -13.86
CA THR A 25 7.96 -21.64 -13.68
C THR A 25 7.58 -22.56 -12.51
N ARG A 26 6.86 -22.05 -11.51
CA ARG A 26 6.59 -22.75 -10.25
C ARG A 26 5.19 -23.37 -10.15
N ASN A 27 4.21 -22.88 -10.91
CA ASN A 27 2.81 -23.29 -10.79
C ASN A 27 2.29 -23.95 -12.07
N TYR A 28 1.30 -24.84 -11.96
CA TYR A 28 0.68 -25.47 -13.15
C TYR A 28 -0.19 -24.49 -13.94
N ILE A 29 -0.94 -23.64 -13.24
CA ILE A 29 -1.72 -22.54 -13.82
C ILE A 29 -0.74 -21.44 -14.26
N LYS A 30 -0.89 -20.96 -15.49
CA LYS A 30 0.02 -19.99 -16.11
C LYS A 30 -0.74 -18.76 -16.56
N GLY A 31 -0.10 -17.60 -16.47
CA GLY A 31 -0.57 -16.35 -17.08
C GLY A 31 0.16 -16.06 -18.38
N TYR A 32 -0.59 -15.81 -19.46
CA TYR A 32 -0.02 -15.45 -20.77
C TYR A 32 -0.60 -14.14 -21.36
N ASP A 33 -1.57 -13.54 -20.69
CA ASP A 33 -2.28 -12.35 -21.18
C ASP A 33 -1.49 -11.05 -20.87
N VAL A 34 -2.11 -9.89 -21.09
CA VAL A 34 -1.62 -8.58 -20.68
C VAL A 34 -1.37 -8.56 -19.16
N ILE A 35 -0.41 -7.74 -18.73
CA ILE A 35 -0.15 -7.52 -17.30
C ILE A 35 -1.40 -6.88 -16.69
N SER A 36 -1.94 -7.50 -15.64
CA SER A 36 -3.13 -7.00 -14.96
C SER A 36 -2.81 -5.82 -14.03
N ALA A 37 -3.84 -5.12 -13.57
CA ALA A 37 -3.66 -4.03 -12.62
C ALA A 37 -3.11 -4.53 -11.29
N GLU A 38 -3.54 -5.72 -10.87
CA GLU A 38 -3.11 -6.39 -9.64
C GLU A 38 -1.62 -6.71 -9.69
N GLU A 39 -1.10 -7.21 -10.82
CA GLU A 39 0.33 -7.50 -10.95
C GLU A 39 1.21 -6.25 -10.99
N LEU A 40 0.67 -5.12 -11.46
CA LEU A 40 1.36 -3.84 -11.36
C LEU A 40 1.36 -3.31 -9.91
N ASP A 41 0.25 -3.48 -9.20
CA ASP A 41 0.14 -3.14 -7.77
C ASP A 41 1.10 -4.00 -6.92
N ASP A 42 1.19 -5.30 -7.19
CA ASP A 42 2.15 -6.20 -6.54
C ASP A 42 3.61 -5.78 -6.80
N ALA A 43 3.93 -5.39 -8.03
CA ALA A 43 5.25 -4.87 -8.38
C ALA A 43 5.53 -3.54 -7.65
N GLU A 44 4.54 -2.66 -7.52
CA GLU A 44 4.68 -1.40 -6.80
C GLU A 44 4.88 -1.63 -5.30
N LYS A 45 4.06 -2.49 -4.69
CA LYS A 45 4.18 -2.89 -3.29
C LYS A 45 5.56 -3.47 -3.00
N TYR A 46 6.07 -4.32 -3.89
CA TYR A 46 7.44 -4.84 -3.78
C TYR A 46 8.45 -3.71 -3.67
N TRP A 47 8.47 -2.78 -4.64
CA TRP A 47 9.44 -1.69 -4.64
C TRP A 47 9.27 -0.75 -3.45
N ARG A 48 8.03 -0.47 -3.03
CA ARG A 48 7.75 0.35 -1.86
C ARG A 48 8.27 -0.31 -0.59
N LYS A 49 8.01 -1.61 -0.42
CA LYS A 49 8.48 -2.40 0.72
C LYS A 49 10.00 -2.50 0.74
N THR A 50 10.63 -2.78 -0.39
CA THR A 50 12.10 -2.80 -0.51
C THR A 50 12.68 -1.44 -0.14
N LYS A 51 12.16 -0.35 -0.73
CA LYS A 51 12.76 0.97 -0.52
C LYS A 51 12.56 1.50 0.89
N GLN A 52 11.39 1.24 1.49
CA GLN A 52 11.15 1.55 2.89
C GLN A 52 12.02 0.68 3.81
N GLY A 53 12.21 -0.60 3.48
CA GLY A 53 13.13 -1.49 4.19
C GLY A 53 14.56 -0.96 4.21
N ASP A 54 15.05 -0.38 3.11
CA ASP A 54 16.39 0.18 3.03
C ASP A 54 16.58 1.43 3.90
N VAL A 55 15.54 2.26 4.03
CA VAL A 55 15.63 3.61 4.64
C VAL A 55 15.12 3.64 6.07
N PHE A 56 14.08 2.85 6.37
CA PHE A 56 13.30 2.90 7.61
C PHE A 56 13.26 1.54 8.33
N ALA A 57 14.35 0.76 8.24
CA ALA A 57 14.42 -0.58 8.82
C ALA A 57 14.11 -0.61 10.34
N GLU A 58 14.62 0.39 11.07
CA GLU A 58 14.40 0.53 12.51
C GLU A 58 12.94 0.87 12.81
N GLU A 59 12.37 1.83 12.09
CA GLU A 59 10.97 2.22 12.23
C GLU A 59 10.02 1.08 11.90
N ILE A 60 10.27 0.33 10.83
CA ILE A 60 9.48 -0.87 10.50
C ILE A 60 9.55 -1.86 11.66
N THR A 61 10.74 -2.08 12.24
CA THR A 61 10.91 -3.00 13.38
C THR A 61 10.13 -2.56 14.59
N HIS A 62 10.16 -1.27 14.93
CA HIS A 62 9.37 -0.71 16.03
C HIS A 62 7.87 -0.83 15.79
N LEU A 63 7.41 -0.45 14.60
CA LEU A 63 5.98 -0.50 14.25
C LEU A 63 5.45 -1.94 14.24
N LYS A 64 6.24 -2.92 13.78
CA LYS A 64 5.88 -4.35 13.87
C LYS A 64 5.71 -4.84 15.31
N GLN A 65 6.42 -4.25 16.27
CA GLN A 65 6.30 -4.54 17.69
C GLN A 65 5.18 -3.75 18.39
N GLY A 66 4.41 -2.95 17.65
CA GLY A 66 3.42 -2.04 18.23
C GLY A 66 4.04 -0.89 19.02
N LYS A 67 5.33 -0.60 18.82
CA LYS A 67 6.04 0.50 19.44
C LYS A 67 6.02 1.73 18.53
N GLN A 68 6.16 2.90 19.13
CA GLN A 68 6.36 4.14 18.41
C GLN A 68 7.75 4.16 17.75
N VAL A 69 7.86 4.83 16.59
CA VAL A 69 9.15 5.06 15.93
C VAL A 69 10.07 5.96 16.78
N SER A 70 11.37 5.96 16.49
CA SER A 70 12.34 6.77 17.24
C SER A 70 11.96 8.25 17.24
N LYS A 71 12.22 8.95 18.36
CA LYS A 71 11.98 10.40 18.49
C LYS A 71 12.79 11.24 17.49
N THR A 72 13.88 10.68 16.97
CA THR A 72 14.74 11.32 15.97
C THR A 72 14.36 10.95 14.55
N SER A 73 13.36 10.09 14.35
CA SER A 73 12.94 9.67 13.02
C SER A 73 12.25 10.81 12.28
N ALA A 74 12.62 11.00 11.01
CA ALA A 74 12.05 12.03 10.15
C ALA A 74 10.54 11.85 9.88
N ILE A 75 9.99 10.65 10.12
CA ILE A 75 8.59 10.34 9.87
C ILE A 75 7.71 10.36 11.12
N LEU A 76 8.28 10.57 12.32
CA LEU A 76 7.54 10.53 13.59
C LEU A 76 6.36 11.50 13.61
N GLU A 77 6.60 12.76 13.25
CA GLU A 77 5.57 13.82 13.28
C GLU A 77 4.44 13.58 12.28
N LEU A 78 4.66 12.68 11.33
CA LEU A 78 3.68 12.33 10.34
C LEU A 78 2.79 11.14 10.77
N ASN A 79 2.95 10.67 12.02
CA ASN A 79 2.21 9.54 12.61
C ASN A 79 2.28 8.27 11.74
N PRO A 80 3.45 7.64 11.66
CA PRO A 80 3.66 6.50 10.78
C PRO A 80 3.02 5.24 11.35
N PHE A 81 2.39 4.45 10.49
CA PHE A 81 1.78 3.16 10.83
C PHE A 81 2.02 2.14 9.72
N LEU A 82 1.98 0.85 10.03
CA LEU A 82 2.05 -0.20 9.02
C LEU A 82 0.65 -0.58 8.55
N ASN A 83 0.50 -0.77 7.24
CA ASN A 83 -0.70 -1.37 6.65
C ASN A 83 -0.63 -2.92 6.68
N SER A 84 -1.62 -3.58 6.08
CA SER A 84 -1.66 -5.06 5.96
C SER A 84 -0.51 -5.66 5.15
N ASP A 85 0.09 -4.89 4.25
CA ASP A 85 1.22 -5.33 3.41
C ASP A 85 2.59 -5.09 4.09
N GLU A 86 2.58 -4.62 5.35
CA GLU A 86 3.74 -4.21 6.14
C GLU A 86 4.52 -3.05 5.50
N ILE A 87 3.79 -2.14 4.86
CA ILE A 87 4.32 -0.92 4.27
C ILE A 87 4.00 0.24 5.22
N ILE A 88 4.95 1.13 5.43
CA ILE A 88 4.74 2.37 6.19
C ILE A 88 3.81 3.28 5.40
N HIS A 89 2.70 3.60 6.04
CA HIS A 89 1.78 4.66 5.68
C HIS A 89 1.87 5.76 6.73
N VAL A 90 1.41 6.94 6.33
CA VAL A 90 1.60 8.19 7.07
C VAL A 90 0.29 8.95 7.04
N GLY A 91 -0.19 9.41 8.19
CA GLY A 91 -1.44 10.14 8.30
C GLY A 91 -1.27 11.37 9.18
N LYS A 92 -1.25 12.56 8.59
CA LYS A 92 -1.36 13.80 9.38
C LYS A 92 -2.73 13.80 10.05
N THR A 93 -2.77 14.06 11.34
CA THR A 93 -4.00 14.20 12.14
C THR A 93 -4.80 15.41 11.67
N THR A 94 -5.56 15.23 10.59
CA THR A 94 -6.81 15.94 10.34
C THR A 94 -7.84 14.84 10.14
N GLU A 95 -8.55 14.54 11.22
CA GLU A 95 -9.74 13.68 11.30
C GLU A 95 -9.53 12.22 10.87
N ILE A 96 -9.53 11.36 11.88
CA ILE A 96 -9.62 9.91 11.75
C ILE A 96 -11.00 9.57 11.20
N GLU A 97 -11.12 9.51 9.88
CA GLU A 97 -12.10 8.76 9.09
C GLU A 97 -11.30 8.34 7.83
N ILE A 98 -10.91 7.10 7.55
CA ILE A 98 -11.47 5.77 7.78
C ILE A 98 -10.29 4.77 7.65
N PHE A 99 -10.10 3.89 8.63
CA PHE A 99 -9.63 2.51 8.37
C PHE A 99 -10.21 1.61 9.45
N VAL A 100 -11.52 1.35 9.33
CA VAL A 100 -12.14 0.23 10.04
C VAL A 100 -11.69 -1.03 9.30
N PRO A 101 -10.97 -1.98 9.93
CA PRO A 101 -10.67 -3.24 9.30
C PRO A 101 -11.99 -3.99 9.10
N ALA A 102 -12.43 -4.07 7.85
CA ALA A 102 -13.61 -4.85 7.47
C ALA A 102 -13.37 -6.33 7.77
N LYS A 103 -13.86 -6.79 8.93
CA LYS A 103 -14.21 -8.18 9.17
C LYS A 103 -15.66 -8.22 9.65
N THR A 104 -16.60 -8.26 8.72
CA THR A 104 -17.86 -9.00 8.90
C THR A 104 -18.51 -9.26 7.54
N SER A 105 -18.73 -10.54 7.29
CA SER A 105 -19.64 -11.12 6.33
C SER A 105 -21.08 -10.67 6.58
N ASN A 106 -21.68 -9.88 5.69
CA ASN A 106 -22.98 -10.17 5.06
C ASN A 106 -23.53 -9.00 4.24
N SER A 107 -24.29 -9.41 3.23
CA SER A 107 -25.01 -8.65 2.23
C SER A 107 -25.99 -7.57 2.71
N TYR A 108 -26.22 -6.61 1.79
CA TYR A 108 -27.34 -5.66 1.67
C TYR A 108 -27.52 -4.65 2.80
N ALA A 109 -27.19 -3.38 2.54
CA ALA A 109 -28.05 -2.24 2.88
C ALA A 109 -27.48 -0.94 2.28
N CYS A 110 -28.03 -0.53 1.13
CA CYS A 110 -28.16 0.90 0.83
C CYS A 110 -29.04 1.55 1.91
N LYS A 111 -28.57 2.66 2.48
CA LYS A 111 -29.32 3.83 3.01
C LYS A 111 -28.25 4.83 3.49
N ALA A 112 -27.96 5.89 2.75
CA ALA A 112 -28.70 7.15 2.69
C ALA A 112 -28.70 7.92 4.04
N SER A 113 -28.39 9.20 3.90
CA SER A 113 -28.45 10.30 4.87
C SER A 113 -27.24 10.48 5.80
N LEU A 114 -26.45 11.53 5.51
CA LEU A 114 -25.91 12.50 6.49
C LEU A 114 -25.31 13.71 5.73
N LEU A 115 -26.12 14.36 4.88
CA LEU A 115 -25.89 15.73 4.43
C LEU A 115 -27.21 16.49 4.48
N GLU A 116 -27.70 16.72 5.69
CA GLU A 116 -28.52 17.89 6.01
C GLU A 116 -28.10 18.42 7.38
N PHE A 117 -28.03 19.75 7.48
CA PHE A 117 -27.74 20.59 8.67
C PHE A 117 -26.27 20.58 9.12
N VAL A 118 -25.50 21.68 9.07
CA VAL A 118 -25.76 23.08 9.49
C VAL A 118 -24.77 23.99 8.72
N SER A 119 -25.22 24.85 7.79
CA SER A 119 -25.52 26.30 7.93
C SER A 119 -24.30 27.23 7.88
N PHE A 120 -24.29 28.04 6.80
CA PHE A 120 -23.39 29.12 6.36
C PHE A 120 -22.07 28.73 5.69
#